data_AF-X1IH98-F1
#
_entry.id   AF-X1IH98-F1
#
_cell.length_a   1.000
_cell.length_b   1.000
_cell.length_c   1.000
_cell.angle_alpha   90.00
_cell.angle_beta   90.00
_cell.angle_gamma   90.00
#
_symmetry.space_group_name_H-M   'P 1'
#
loop_
_entity.id
_entity.type
_entity.pdbx_description
1 polymer ?
#
loop_
_entity_poly.entity_id
_entity_poly.type
_entity_poly.pdbx_seq_one_letter_code
_entity_poly.pdbx_strand_id
1 'polypeptide(L)'
;FSRLDRKITLVFLERYPTPEKAAAASLEDLRKFFQEQGYSQQWKVTFIYESLQQPSLRAPKELEEVHQTIVLSLVPVIRSLRDEIEKLANEIGKEFKHNPAHEIFSSLPTGELTAARLNGELGSDGTRYPTREYVQTAAGTAPVTRRSGKTILIFFRWQCNKHLRAAFQDLARESVKQCTWARQYFAEQMR
;
A
#
# COMPACT_ATOMS: atom_id res chain seq x y z
N PHE A 1 -4.02 -10.91 8.87
CA PHE A 1 -3.61 -10.43 7.54
C PHE A 1 -3.61 -8.90 7.50
N SER A 2 -2.78 -8.24 6.69
CA SER A 2 -2.72 -6.77 6.66
C SER A 2 -3.69 -6.12 5.67
N ARG A 3 -4.07 -6.82 4.58
CA ARG A 3 -5.06 -6.40 3.57
C ARG A 3 -5.70 -7.62 2.90
N LEU A 4 -6.90 -7.45 2.33
CA LEU A 4 -7.70 -8.51 1.69
C LEU A 4 -7.17 -8.95 0.32
N ASP A 5 -6.56 -8.03 -0.44
CA ASP A 5 -6.03 -8.22 -1.79
C ASP A 5 -4.66 -8.91 -1.84
N ARG A 6 -4.05 -9.20 -0.68
CA ARG A 6 -2.77 -9.91 -0.61
C ARG A 6 -2.93 -11.35 -1.10
N LYS A 7 -1.95 -11.82 -1.90
CA LYS A 7 -1.88 -13.19 -2.45
C LYS A 7 -2.23 -14.24 -1.38
N ILE A 8 -1.52 -14.22 -0.25
CA ILE A 8 -1.76 -15.17 0.86
C ILE A 8 -3.14 -15.06 1.51
N THR A 9 -3.72 -13.85 1.62
CA THR A 9 -5.06 -13.67 2.18
C THR A 9 -6.11 -14.31 1.26
N LEU A 10 -5.98 -14.13 -0.05
CA LEU A 10 -6.89 -14.72 -1.02
C LEU A 10 -6.82 -16.25 -1.02
N VAL A 11 -5.61 -16.83 -0.96
CA VAL A 11 -5.45 -18.30 -0.86
C VAL A 11 -6.01 -18.81 0.48
N PHE A 12 -5.83 -18.06 1.57
CA PHE A 12 -6.42 -18.42 2.86
C PHE A 12 -7.96 -18.43 2.82
N LEU A 13 -8.58 -17.40 2.24
CA LEU A 13 -10.03 -17.31 2.09
C LEU A 13 -10.59 -18.37 1.12
N GLU A 14 -9.81 -18.82 0.14
CA GLU A 14 -10.20 -19.93 -0.73
C GLU A 14 -10.15 -21.27 0.01
N ARG A 15 -9.15 -21.49 0.86
CA ARG A 15 -8.97 -22.73 1.64
C ARG A 15 -9.90 -22.81 2.85
N TYR A 16 -10.09 -21.69 3.54
CA TYR A 16 -10.87 -21.55 4.76
C TYR A 16 -11.88 -20.38 4.60
N PRO A 17 -12.93 -20.57 3.78
CA PRO A 17 -13.84 -19.48 3.40
C PRO A 17 -14.80 -19.06 4.52
N THR A 18 -14.85 -19.79 5.63
CA THR A 18 -15.70 -19.47 6.77
C THR A 18 -14.94 -19.57 8.09
N PRO A 19 -15.38 -18.85 9.14
CA PRO A 19 -14.78 -18.95 10.47
C PRO A 19 -14.81 -20.38 11.03
N GLU A 20 -15.89 -21.14 10.79
CA GLU A 20 -15.99 -22.53 11.25
C GLU A 20 -14.92 -23.41 10.59
N LYS A 21 -14.75 -23.31 9.27
CA LYS A 21 -13.71 -24.05 8.54
C LYS A 21 -12.30 -23.64 8.96
N ALA A 22 -12.08 -22.35 9.22
CA ALA A 22 -10.79 -21.86 9.71
C ALA A 22 -10.48 -22.36 11.13
N ALA A 23 -11.46 -22.39 12.03
CA ALA A 23 -11.31 -22.89 13.39
C ALA A 23 -11.15 -24.42 13.45
N ALA A 24 -11.71 -25.16 12.50
CA ALA A 24 -11.56 -26.60 12.38
C ALA A 24 -10.14 -27.03 11.93
N ALA A 25 -9.32 -26.12 11.40
CA ALA A 25 -7.96 -26.41 11.00
C ALA A 25 -7.05 -26.66 12.22
N SER A 26 -6.25 -27.73 12.16
CA SER A 26 -5.23 -27.97 13.19
C SER A 26 -4.10 -26.94 13.10
N LEU A 27 -3.34 -26.80 14.19
CA LEU A 27 -2.14 -25.95 14.20
C LEU A 27 -1.12 -26.44 13.16
N GLU A 28 -0.99 -27.76 13.00
CA GLU A 28 -0.13 -28.40 12.01
C GLU A 28 -0.57 -28.06 10.57
N ASP A 29 -1.88 -28.12 10.29
CA ASP A 29 -2.43 -27.75 8.97
C ASP A 29 -2.16 -26.29 8.64
N LEU A 30 -2.37 -25.39 9.61
CA LEU A 30 -2.07 -23.97 9.42
C LEU A 30 -0.58 -23.72 9.21
N ARG A 31 0.30 -24.38 9.98
CA ARG A 31 1.76 -24.29 9.78
C ARG A 31 2.14 -24.74 8.37
N LYS A 32 1.63 -25.89 7.94
CA LYS A 32 1.87 -26.39 6.59
C LYS A 32 1.38 -25.42 5.52
N PHE A 33 0.15 -24.91 5.65
CA PHE A 33 -0.41 -23.90 4.76
C PHE A 33 0.50 -22.66 4.66
N PHE A 34 0.88 -22.07 5.79
CA PHE A 34 1.71 -20.86 5.80
C PHE A 34 3.12 -21.13 5.25
N GLN A 35 3.68 -22.32 5.44
CA GLN A 35 4.95 -22.73 4.83
C GLN A 35 4.83 -22.87 3.30
N GLU A 36 3.79 -23.53 2.80
CA GLU A 36 3.52 -23.66 1.36
C GLU A 36 3.36 -22.30 0.67
N GLN A 37 2.79 -21.32 1.38
CA GLN A 37 2.64 -19.94 0.88
C GLN A 37 3.89 -19.06 1.07
N GLY A 38 5.01 -19.62 1.56
CA GLY A 38 6.26 -18.89 1.75
C GLY A 38 6.20 -17.80 2.83
N TYR A 39 5.31 -17.93 3.81
CA TYR A 39 5.15 -16.92 4.85
C TYR A 39 6.36 -16.89 5.80
N SER A 40 7.09 -15.78 5.83
CA SER A 40 8.34 -15.68 6.61
C SER A 40 8.13 -15.63 8.11
N GLN A 41 6.96 -15.21 8.59
CA GLN A 41 6.68 -15.02 10.02
C GLN A 41 6.00 -16.25 10.63
N GLN A 42 6.64 -17.41 10.51
CA GLN A 42 6.11 -18.70 11.00
C GLN A 42 5.77 -18.68 12.50
N TRP A 43 6.48 -17.89 13.30
CA TRP A 43 6.18 -17.70 14.72
C TRP A 43 4.79 -17.11 14.99
N LYS A 44 4.20 -16.36 14.03
CA LYS A 44 2.84 -15.81 14.16
C LYS A 44 1.74 -16.84 13.94
N VAL A 45 2.04 -18.01 13.39
CA VAL A 45 1.02 -19.01 13.08
C VAL A 45 0.31 -19.49 14.35
N THR A 46 1.06 -19.66 15.46
CA THR A 46 0.47 -20.00 16.76
C THR A 46 -0.53 -18.93 17.22
N PHE A 47 -0.18 -17.65 17.11
CA PHE A 47 -1.08 -16.53 17.44
C PHE A 47 -2.33 -16.50 16.54
N ILE A 48 -2.17 -16.79 15.25
CA ILE A 48 -3.31 -16.87 14.31
C ILE A 48 -4.24 -18.02 14.72
N TYR A 49 -3.69 -19.19 15.02
CA TYR A 49 -4.47 -20.34 15.48
C TYR A 49 -5.24 -19.99 16.76
N GLU A 50 -4.56 -19.47 17.78
CA GLU A 50 -5.20 -19.04 19.04
C GLU A 50 -6.32 -18.02 18.79
N SER A 51 -6.11 -17.07 17.88
CA SER A 51 -7.13 -16.09 17.49
C SER A 51 -8.33 -16.72 16.78
N LEU A 52 -8.16 -17.79 16.01
CA LEU A 52 -9.25 -18.50 15.34
C LEU A 52 -10.06 -19.35 16.32
N GLN A 53 -9.45 -19.82 17.42
CA GLN A 53 -10.13 -20.57 18.47
C GLN A 53 -10.91 -19.70 19.46
N GLN A 54 -10.69 -18.37 19.46
CA GLN A 54 -11.42 -17.47 20.36
C GLN A 54 -12.92 -17.48 20.05
N PRO A 55 -13.79 -17.43 21.07
CA PRO A 55 -15.23 -17.27 20.88
C PRO A 55 -15.53 -16.02 20.03
N SER A 56 -16.31 -16.19 18.98
CA SER A 56 -16.76 -15.12 18.10
C SER A 56 -18.25 -15.27 17.82
N LEU A 57 -18.90 -14.16 17.45
CA LEU A 57 -20.29 -14.16 17.04
C LEU A 57 -20.42 -15.02 15.77
N ARG A 58 -21.20 -16.10 15.85
CA ARG A 58 -21.47 -16.99 14.72
C ARG A 58 -22.74 -16.56 14.00
N ALA A 59 -22.66 -16.55 12.69
CA ALA A 59 -23.85 -16.42 11.85
C ALA A 59 -24.68 -17.71 11.92
N PRO A 60 -26.00 -17.65 11.67
CA PRO A 60 -26.79 -18.84 11.37
C PRO A 60 -26.18 -19.61 10.19
N LYS A 61 -26.34 -20.94 10.18
CA LYS A 61 -25.69 -21.82 9.20
C LYS A 61 -26.04 -21.44 7.75
N GLU A 62 -27.30 -21.08 7.51
CA GLU A 62 -27.81 -20.68 6.21
C GLU A 62 -27.10 -19.41 5.70
N LEU A 63 -26.84 -18.47 6.61
CA LEU A 63 -26.15 -17.22 6.29
C LEU A 63 -24.65 -17.46 6.05
N GLU A 64 -24.03 -18.37 6.79
CA GLU A 64 -22.63 -18.79 6.60
C GLU A 64 -22.42 -19.46 5.23
N GLU A 65 -23.33 -20.34 4.81
CA GLU A 65 -23.28 -21.00 3.49
C GLU A 65 -23.42 -19.99 2.33
N VAL A 66 -24.30 -18.99 2.47
CA VAL A 66 -24.44 -17.91 1.49
C VAL A 66 -23.17 -17.07 1.43
N HIS A 67 -22.64 -16.63 2.57
CA HIS A 67 -21.41 -15.83 2.59
C HIS A 67 -20.18 -16.60 2.11
N GLN A 68 -20.09 -17.90 2.39
CA GLN A 68 -19.07 -18.77 1.82
C GLN A 68 -19.07 -18.69 0.30
N THR A 69 -20.26 -18.81 -0.31
CA THR A 69 -20.43 -18.73 -1.76
C THR A 69 -20.00 -17.37 -2.30
N ILE A 70 -20.37 -16.29 -1.61
CA ILE A 70 -19.96 -14.92 -1.98
C ILE A 70 -18.44 -14.77 -1.91
N VAL A 71 -17.81 -15.18 -0.80
CA VAL A 71 -16.34 -15.12 -0.63
C VAL A 71 -15.65 -15.86 -1.76
N LEU A 72 -16.05 -17.12 -2.02
CA LEU A 72 -15.46 -17.93 -3.08
C LEU A 72 -15.69 -17.36 -4.48
N SER A 73 -16.80 -16.64 -4.72
CA SER A 73 -17.02 -15.93 -5.99
C SER A 73 -16.18 -14.66 -6.14
N LEU A 74 -15.88 -13.95 -5.05
CA LEU A 74 -15.13 -12.70 -5.07
C LEU A 74 -13.62 -12.92 -5.13
N VAL A 75 -13.11 -14.00 -4.52
CA VAL A 75 -11.70 -14.37 -4.55
C VAL A 75 -11.10 -14.36 -5.98
N PRO A 76 -11.67 -15.05 -6.99
CA PRO A 76 -11.13 -15.04 -8.35
C PRO A 76 -11.21 -13.64 -9.01
N VAL A 77 -12.23 -12.84 -8.70
CA VAL A 77 -12.35 -11.46 -9.22
C VAL A 77 -11.22 -10.59 -8.68
N ILE A 78 -10.98 -10.61 -7.36
CA ILE A 78 -9.90 -9.83 -6.74
C ILE A 78 -8.54 -10.32 -7.23
N ARG A 79 -8.37 -11.64 -7.43
CA ARG A 79 -7.15 -12.23 -8.00
C ARG A 79 -6.87 -11.70 -9.40
N SER A 80 -7.88 -11.72 -10.28
CA SER A 80 -7.79 -11.19 -11.65
C SER A 80 -7.41 -9.70 -11.66
N LEU A 81 -8.09 -8.88 -10.86
CA LEU A 81 -7.78 -7.45 -10.74
C LEU A 81 -6.34 -7.21 -10.27
N ARG A 82 -5.86 -8.01 -9.31
CA ARG A 82 -4.47 -7.91 -8.83
C ARG A 82 -3.48 -8.24 -9.94
N ASP A 83 -3.74 -9.28 -10.72
CA ASP A 83 -2.85 -9.70 -11.81
C ASP A 83 -2.81 -8.65 -12.92
N GLU A 84 -3.94 -8.03 -13.26
CA GLU A 84 -3.99 -6.90 -14.20
C GLU A 84 -3.28 -5.65 -13.64
N ILE A 85 -3.40 -5.35 -12.34
CA ILE A 85 -2.65 -4.25 -11.72
C ILE A 85 -1.14 -4.50 -11.81
N GLU A 86 -0.69 -5.73 -11.55
CA GLU A 86 0.73 -6.11 -11.63
C GLU A 86 1.23 -6.03 -13.08
N LYS A 87 0.42 -6.46 -14.06
CA LYS A 87 0.71 -6.33 -15.48
C LYS A 87 0.83 -4.87 -15.91
N LEU A 88 -0.14 -4.03 -15.58
CA LEU A 88 -0.13 -2.60 -15.89
C LEU A 88 1.07 -1.88 -15.26
N ALA A 89 1.42 -2.23 -14.01
CA ALA A 89 2.61 -1.68 -13.35
C ALA A 89 3.89 -2.03 -14.12
N ASN A 90 4.01 -3.26 -14.62
CA ASN A 90 5.15 -3.69 -15.43
C ASN A 90 5.17 -3.00 -16.81
N GLU A 91 4.02 -2.83 -17.46
CA GLU A 91 3.91 -2.09 -18.73
C GLU A 91 4.31 -0.63 -18.56
N ILE A 92 3.84 0.04 -17.50
CA ILE A 92 4.26 1.40 -17.15
C ILE A 92 5.78 1.48 -16.97
N GLY A 93 6.39 0.53 -16.25
CA GLY A 93 7.85 0.49 -16.07
C GLY A 93 8.60 0.37 -17.39
N LYS A 94 8.13 -0.49 -18.31
CA LYS A 94 8.73 -0.65 -19.65
C LYS A 94 8.62 0.62 -20.48
N GLU A 95 7.44 1.22 -20.55
CA GLU A 95 7.23 2.45 -21.31
C GLU A 95 8.01 3.63 -20.73
N PHE A 96 8.08 3.70 -19.39
CA PHE A 96 8.79 4.77 -18.71
C PHE A 96 10.29 4.80 -19.03
N LYS A 97 10.92 3.67 -19.36
CA LYS A 97 12.34 3.62 -19.80
C LYS A 97 12.61 4.39 -21.09
N HIS A 98 11.60 4.56 -21.94
CA HIS A 98 11.72 5.32 -23.19
C HIS A 98 11.40 6.81 -23.00
N ASN A 99 10.97 7.23 -21.80
CA ASN A 99 10.63 8.61 -21.52
C ASN A 99 11.91 9.48 -21.45
N PRO A 100 11.95 10.66 -22.08
CA PRO A 100 13.11 11.55 -22.02
C PRO A 100 13.55 11.95 -20.61
N ALA A 101 12.60 11.97 -19.66
CA ALA A 101 12.87 12.32 -18.26
C ALA A 101 13.21 11.09 -17.40
N HIS A 102 13.30 9.89 -17.98
CA HIS A 102 13.57 8.64 -17.26
C HIS A 102 14.80 8.76 -16.36
N GLU A 103 15.93 9.22 -16.89
CA GLU A 103 17.19 9.32 -16.15
C GLU A 103 17.06 10.20 -14.90
N ILE A 104 16.38 11.34 -15.03
CA ILE A 104 16.19 12.31 -13.95
C ILE A 104 15.32 11.73 -12.82
N PHE A 105 14.23 11.05 -13.16
CA PHE A 105 13.31 10.52 -12.17
C PHE A 105 13.78 9.20 -11.58
N SER A 106 14.46 8.36 -12.37
CA SER A 106 15.08 7.11 -11.92
C SER A 106 16.32 7.34 -11.05
N SER A 107 16.94 8.53 -11.10
CA SER A 107 18.02 8.89 -10.16
C SER A 107 17.51 9.19 -8.74
N LEU A 108 16.20 9.31 -8.54
CA LEU A 108 15.62 9.49 -7.21
C LEU A 108 15.69 8.17 -6.42
N PRO A 109 15.83 8.23 -5.08
CA PRO A 109 15.92 7.03 -4.21
C PRO A 109 14.54 6.36 -4.04
N THR A 110 13.98 5.83 -5.12
CA THR A 110 12.65 5.22 -5.15
C THR A 110 12.57 4.08 -6.16
N GLY A 111 11.42 3.40 -6.20
CA GLY A 111 11.16 2.34 -7.18
C GLY A 111 10.71 2.91 -8.53
N GLU A 112 10.91 2.14 -9.60
CA GLU A 112 10.59 2.52 -10.99
C GLU A 112 9.14 3.03 -11.15
N LEU A 113 8.16 2.35 -10.55
CA LEU A 113 6.76 2.75 -10.62
C LEU A 113 6.49 4.11 -9.95
N THR A 114 7.16 4.39 -8.81
CA THR A 114 7.03 5.68 -8.12
C THR A 114 7.71 6.79 -8.92
N ALA A 115 8.86 6.52 -9.53
CA ALA A 115 9.53 7.45 -10.44
C ALA A 115 8.65 7.78 -11.66
N ALA A 116 8.08 6.75 -12.31
CA ALA A 116 7.14 6.92 -13.43
C ALA A 116 5.91 7.74 -13.02
N ARG A 117 5.37 7.48 -11.83
CA ARG A 117 4.23 8.22 -11.28
C ARG A 117 4.58 9.68 -11.00
N LEU A 118 5.75 9.97 -10.43
CA LEU A 118 6.22 11.35 -10.23
C LEU A 118 6.31 12.09 -11.56
N ASN A 119 6.87 11.45 -12.59
CA ASN A 119 6.93 12.02 -13.94
C ASN A 119 5.53 12.30 -14.51
N GLY A 120 4.61 11.32 -14.45
CA GLY A 120 3.26 11.47 -14.98
C GLY A 120 2.43 12.55 -14.29
N GLU A 121 2.56 12.68 -12.96
CA GLU A 121 1.80 13.66 -12.18
C GLU A 121 2.33 15.10 -12.34
N LEU A 122 3.65 15.27 -12.45
CA LEU A 122 4.26 16.56 -12.77
C LEU A 122 4.00 16.95 -14.23
N GLY A 123 3.97 15.95 -15.11
CA GLY A 123 3.79 16.14 -16.55
C GLY A 123 5.08 16.59 -17.24
N SER A 124 4.98 16.78 -18.56
CA SER A 124 6.12 17.13 -19.42
C SER A 124 6.44 18.61 -19.45
N ASP A 125 5.50 19.48 -19.05
CA ASP A 125 5.69 20.93 -19.03
C ASP A 125 6.32 21.39 -17.70
N GLY A 126 7.63 21.55 -17.69
CA GLY A 126 8.36 22.07 -16.52
C GLY A 126 7.98 23.50 -16.13
N THR A 127 7.42 24.30 -17.04
CA THR A 127 7.01 25.69 -16.75
C THR A 127 5.78 25.75 -15.85
N ARG A 128 4.99 24.66 -15.79
CA ARG A 128 3.87 24.48 -14.85
C ARG A 128 4.30 24.60 -13.39
N TYR A 129 5.55 24.24 -13.09
CA TYR A 129 6.12 24.25 -11.74
C TYR A 129 7.39 25.11 -11.70
N PRO A 130 7.28 26.45 -11.73
CA PRO A 130 8.43 27.34 -11.87
C PRO A 130 9.35 27.33 -10.65
N THR A 131 8.86 26.92 -9.48
CA THR A 131 9.63 26.84 -8.25
C THR A 131 9.35 25.55 -7.47
N ARG A 132 10.30 25.15 -6.62
CA ARG A 132 10.13 24.01 -5.71
C ARG A 132 8.96 24.21 -4.74
N GLU A 133 8.69 25.45 -4.33
CA GLU A 133 7.54 25.77 -3.48
C GLU A 133 6.22 25.52 -4.23
N TYR A 134 6.17 25.78 -5.54
CA TYR A 134 5.01 25.47 -6.36
C TYR A 134 4.76 23.94 -6.43
N VAL A 135 5.83 23.15 -6.58
CA VAL A 135 5.74 21.68 -6.51
C VAL A 135 5.24 21.22 -5.14
N GLN A 136 5.82 21.74 -4.06
CA GLN A 136 5.43 21.37 -2.69
C GLN A 136 3.98 21.76 -2.37
N THR A 137 3.52 22.91 -2.87
CA THR A 137 2.14 23.34 -2.67
C THR A 137 1.16 22.55 -3.52
N ALA A 138 1.53 22.14 -4.74
CA ALA A 138 0.70 21.29 -5.59
C ALA A 138 0.62 19.84 -5.10
N ALA A 139 1.72 19.27 -4.60
CA ALA A 139 1.73 18.00 -3.86
C ALA A 139 1.12 18.13 -2.45
N GLY A 140 0.92 19.37 -2.00
CA GLY A 140 0.50 19.73 -0.66
C GLY A 140 1.37 19.14 0.46
N THR A 141 2.67 19.02 0.20
CA THR A 141 3.68 18.80 1.23
C THR A 141 4.02 20.12 1.96
N ALA A 142 3.75 21.27 1.34
CA ALA A 142 3.78 22.56 2.00
C ALA A 142 2.49 22.84 2.80
N PRO A 143 2.59 23.37 4.04
CA PRO A 143 1.43 23.72 4.85
C PRO A 143 0.68 24.96 4.31
N VAL A 144 -0.49 25.23 4.86
CA VAL A 144 -1.25 26.48 4.64
C VAL A 144 -1.16 27.32 5.91
N THR A 145 -0.55 28.49 5.81
CA THR A 145 -0.44 29.44 6.92
C THR A 145 -1.49 30.53 6.79
N ARG A 146 -2.35 30.67 7.81
CA ARG A 146 -3.30 31.78 7.95
C ARG A 146 -2.83 32.70 9.08
N ARG A 147 -2.69 33.99 8.79
CA ARG A 147 -2.27 35.00 9.77
C ARG A 147 -3.34 36.09 9.89
N SER A 148 -3.73 36.41 11.13
CA SER A 148 -4.64 37.51 11.44
C SER A 148 -4.18 38.19 12.72
N GLY A 149 -3.75 39.46 12.62
CA GLY A 149 -3.16 40.20 13.74
C GLY A 149 -1.98 39.47 14.37
N LYS A 150 -2.10 39.14 15.66
CA LYS A 150 -1.10 38.38 16.44
C LYS A 150 -1.25 36.86 16.33
N THR A 151 -2.28 36.36 15.65
CA THR A 151 -2.57 34.93 15.53
C THR A 151 -2.00 34.35 14.25
N ILE A 152 -1.30 33.22 14.36
CA ILE A 152 -0.81 32.42 13.25
C ILE A 152 -1.36 31.00 13.41
N LEU A 153 -2.03 30.51 12.38
CA LEU A 153 -2.56 29.15 12.30
C LEU A 153 -1.93 28.44 11.11
N ILE A 154 -1.42 27.23 11.34
CA ILE A 154 -0.76 26.41 10.32
C ILE A 154 -1.61 25.14 10.13
N PHE A 155 -2.09 24.93 8.91
CA PHE A 155 -2.96 23.80 8.56
C PHE A 155 -2.30 22.89 7.54
N PHE A 156 -2.73 21.63 7.54
CA PHE A 156 -2.45 20.74 6.42
C PHE A 156 -3.18 21.21 5.16
N ARG A 157 -2.50 21.17 4.01
CA ARG A 157 -3.11 21.58 2.73
C ARG A 157 -4.03 20.47 2.23
N TRP A 158 -5.35 20.64 2.28
CA TRP A 158 -6.25 19.62 1.74
C TRP A 158 -6.46 19.71 0.23
N GLN A 159 -6.50 20.93 -0.30
CA GLN A 159 -6.67 21.19 -1.73
C GLN A 159 -5.32 21.09 -2.47
N CYS A 160 -5.06 19.91 -3.04
CA CYS A 160 -3.81 19.56 -3.72
C CYS A 160 -4.02 18.37 -4.66
N ASN A 161 -3.03 18.05 -5.48
CA ASN A 161 -3.00 16.79 -6.20
C ASN A 161 -2.64 15.64 -5.22
N LYS A 162 -3.66 14.84 -4.88
CA LYS A 162 -3.52 13.71 -3.94
C LYS A 162 -2.67 12.56 -4.51
N HIS A 163 -2.62 12.40 -5.83
CA HIS A 163 -1.78 11.38 -6.46
C HIS A 163 -0.31 11.78 -6.44
N LEU A 164 -0.01 13.04 -6.76
CA LEU A 164 1.34 13.61 -6.61
C LEU A 164 1.81 13.57 -5.16
N ARG A 165 0.92 13.88 -4.20
CA ARG A 165 1.20 13.73 -2.77
C ARG A 165 1.62 12.30 -2.42
N ALA A 166 0.83 11.32 -2.84
CA ALA A 166 1.10 9.92 -2.54
C ALA A 166 2.47 9.51 -3.10
N ALA A 167 2.80 9.91 -4.33
CA ALA A 167 4.10 9.66 -4.95
C ALA A 167 5.26 10.29 -4.15
N PHE A 168 5.13 11.54 -3.70
CA PHE A 168 6.13 12.17 -2.84
C PHE A 168 6.25 11.51 -1.46
N GLN A 169 5.15 11.02 -0.88
CA GLN A 169 5.20 10.27 0.37
C GLN A 169 5.91 8.93 0.19
N ASP A 170 5.68 8.23 -0.91
CA ASP A 170 6.38 6.99 -1.24
C ASP A 170 7.87 7.25 -1.49
N LEU A 171 8.22 8.31 -2.21
CA LEU A 171 9.59 8.78 -2.35
C LEU A 171 10.23 9.06 -0.97
N ALA A 172 9.56 9.81 -0.09
CA ALA A 172 10.09 10.12 1.23
C ALA A 172 10.33 8.86 2.09
N ARG A 173 9.41 7.88 2.03
CA ARG A 173 9.56 6.59 2.75
C ARG A 173 10.73 5.78 2.21
N GLU A 174 10.92 5.74 0.90
CA GLU A 174 12.04 5.03 0.28
C GLU A 174 13.38 5.76 0.55
N SER A 175 13.39 7.10 0.54
CA SER A 175 14.55 7.90 0.94
C SER A 175 15.05 7.55 2.34
N VAL A 176 14.18 7.32 3.32
CA VAL A 176 14.59 6.91 4.69
C VAL A 176 15.33 5.57 4.69
N LYS A 177 14.98 4.66 3.77
CA LYS A 177 15.65 3.36 3.65
C LYS A 177 16.98 3.48 2.91
N GLN A 178 17.02 4.25 1.83
CA GLN A 178 18.14 4.29 0.89
C GLN A 178 19.17 5.41 1.17
N CYS A 179 18.76 6.53 1.77
CA CYS A 179 19.61 7.69 2.01
C CYS A 179 19.91 7.88 3.49
N THR A 180 21.20 8.03 3.83
CA THR A 180 21.66 8.23 5.22
C THR A 180 21.14 9.53 5.82
N TRP A 181 21.21 10.64 5.09
CA TRP A 181 20.73 11.95 5.55
C TRP A 181 19.22 11.94 5.82
N ALA A 182 18.42 11.27 4.99
CA ALA A 182 16.97 11.23 5.14
C ALA A 182 16.58 10.41 6.37
N ARG A 183 17.31 9.33 6.64
CA ARG A 183 17.13 8.52 7.86
C ARG A 183 17.45 9.31 9.13
N GLN A 184 18.55 10.06 9.13
CA GLN A 184 18.95 10.91 10.26
C GLN A 184 17.90 12.00 10.51
N TYR A 185 17.52 12.73 9.46
CA TYR A 185 16.47 13.74 9.54
C TYR A 185 15.17 13.17 10.10
N PHE A 186 14.70 12.02 9.59
CA PHE A 186 13.48 11.39 10.10
C PHE A 186 13.60 10.97 11.57
N ALA A 187 14.75 10.43 11.99
CA ALA A 187 14.98 10.06 13.38
C ALA A 187 14.99 11.28 14.33
N GLU A 188 15.48 12.43 13.87
CA GLU A 188 15.44 13.69 14.64
C GLU A 188 14.00 14.22 14.82
N GLN A 189 13.14 14.08 13.80
CA GLN A 189 11.74 14.53 13.87
C GLN A 189 10.84 13.61 14.72
N MET A 190 11.28 12.39 15.00
CA MET A 190 10.54 11.41 15.82
C MET A 190 10.92 11.48 17.31
N ARG A 191 11.83 12.38 17.69
CA ARG A 191 12.17 12.69 19.09
C ARG A 191 11.26 13.78 19.62
#